data_AF-N8NZ02-F1
#
_entry.id   AF-N8NZ02-F1
#
_cell.length_a   1.000
_cell.length_b   1.000
_cell.length_c   1.000
_cell.angle_alpha   90.00
_cell.angle_beta   90.00
_cell.angle_gamma   90.00
#
_symmetry.space_group_name_H-M   'P 1'
#
loop_
_entity.id
_entity.type
_entity.pdbx_description
1 polymer ?
#
loop_
_entity_poly.entity_id
_entity_poly.type
_entity_poly.pdbx_seq_one_letter_code
_entity_poly.pdbx_strand_id
1 'polypeptide(L)'
;MNTNHHQDEQTIKHDWRTNYTNRPYYGEIQYELPDVDYDRDLRSAYELGQQARNERGENAQFEESENDLKVKWQELKAESRLKWEQAKHAIKDAWDKI
;
A
#
# COMPACT_ATOMS: atom_id res chain seq x y z
N MET A 1 -2.98 -44.14 -4.50
CA MET A 1 -3.55 -43.29 -5.57
C MET A 1 -2.85 -41.95 -5.48
N ASN A 2 -2.12 -41.61 -6.53
CA ASN A 2 -1.39 -40.35 -6.69
C ASN A 2 -2.37 -39.21 -6.98
N THR A 3 -2.26 -38.11 -6.23
CA THR A 3 -2.67 -36.79 -6.74
C THR A 3 -1.72 -35.73 -6.22
N ASN A 4 -0.97 -35.21 -7.20
CA ASN A 4 -0.02 -34.11 -7.17
C ASN A 4 -0.48 -32.91 -6.31
N HIS A 5 0.27 -32.57 -5.26
CA HIS A 5 0.26 -31.22 -4.65
C HIS A 5 1.46 -30.44 -5.19
N HIS A 6 1.47 -30.20 -6.49
CA HIS A 6 2.24 -29.09 -7.05
C HIS A 6 1.38 -27.84 -6.95
N GLN A 7 1.99 -26.72 -6.54
CA GLN A 7 1.46 -25.34 -6.48
C GLN A 7 0.98 -24.88 -5.10
N ASP A 8 1.90 -24.62 -4.17
CA ASP A 8 1.66 -23.64 -3.08
C ASP A 8 2.73 -22.53 -3.03
N GLU A 9 3.48 -22.33 -4.11
CA GLU A 9 4.59 -21.37 -4.14
C GLU A 9 4.22 -19.96 -4.64
N GLN A 10 2.94 -19.54 -4.60
CA GLN A 10 2.52 -18.26 -5.21
C GLN A 10 1.45 -17.45 -4.43
N THR A 11 1.24 -17.67 -3.13
CA THR A 11 0.03 -17.12 -2.44
C THR A 11 0.20 -15.75 -1.75
N ILE A 12 1.40 -15.18 -1.64
CA ILE A 12 1.60 -13.96 -0.82
C ILE A 12 1.24 -12.65 -1.57
N LYS A 13 1.11 -12.65 -2.90
CA LYS A 13 1.00 -11.39 -3.68
C LYS A 13 -0.36 -10.68 -3.68
N HIS A 14 -1.38 -11.15 -2.95
CA HIS A 14 -2.76 -10.64 -3.13
C HIS A 14 -3.46 -10.10 -1.87
N ASP A 15 -2.77 -9.99 -0.74
CA ASP A 15 -3.43 -9.70 0.52
C ASP A 15 -3.98 -8.26 0.59
N TRP A 16 -3.26 -7.28 0.03
CA TRP A 16 -3.71 -5.89 0.06
C TRP A 16 -4.99 -5.66 -0.74
N ARG A 17 -5.20 -6.35 -1.89
CA ARG A 17 -6.36 -6.09 -2.77
C ARG A 17 -7.65 -6.58 -2.14
N THR A 18 -7.53 -7.62 -1.32
CA THR A 18 -8.66 -8.31 -0.72
C THR A 18 -8.94 -7.78 0.69
N ASN A 19 -7.91 -7.35 1.43
CA ASN A 19 -8.01 -6.93 2.82
C ASN A 19 -7.85 -5.43 3.07
N TYR A 20 -7.66 -4.57 2.06
CA TYR A 20 -7.53 -3.12 2.29
C TYR A 20 -8.75 -2.53 3.00
N THR A 21 -9.94 -3.06 2.77
CA THR A 21 -11.20 -2.61 3.39
C THR A 21 -11.27 -2.92 4.88
N ASN A 22 -10.56 -3.95 5.35
CA ASN A 22 -10.49 -4.35 6.76
C ASN A 22 -9.47 -3.53 7.56
N ARG A 23 -8.78 -2.58 6.93
CA ARG A 23 -7.76 -1.77 7.61
C ARG A 23 -8.41 -0.64 8.42
N PRO A 24 -7.89 -0.32 9.62
CA PRO A 24 -8.48 0.69 10.48
C PRO A 24 -8.55 2.08 9.80
N TYR A 25 -7.53 2.42 9.00
CA TYR A 25 -7.48 3.68 8.27
C TYR A 25 -8.43 3.73 7.06
N TYR A 26 -8.95 2.58 6.59
CA TYR A 26 -9.86 2.56 5.45
C TYR A 26 -11.19 3.24 5.76
N GLY A 27 -11.69 3.14 7.00
CA GLY A 27 -12.92 3.82 7.40
C GLY A 27 -12.83 5.34 7.24
N GLU A 28 -11.69 5.93 7.57
CA GLU A 28 -11.43 7.37 7.40
C GLU A 28 -11.33 7.75 5.91
N ILE A 29 -10.71 6.88 5.11
CA ILE A 29 -10.63 7.05 3.67
C ILE A 29 -12.03 6.98 3.05
N GLN A 30 -12.82 5.98 3.39
CA GLN A 30 -14.18 5.80 2.90
C GLN A 30 -15.09 6.96 3.34
N TYR A 31 -14.87 7.53 4.52
CA TYR A 31 -15.63 8.69 4.99
C TYR A 31 -15.42 9.93 4.11
N GLU A 32 -14.18 10.21 3.71
CA GLU A 32 -13.89 11.35 2.80
C GLU A 32 -14.10 11.00 1.31
N LEU A 33 -13.82 9.76 0.94
CA LEU A 33 -13.93 9.21 -0.40
C LEU A 33 -14.81 7.95 -0.35
N PRO A 34 -16.14 8.12 -0.39
CA PRO A 34 -17.07 6.98 -0.36
C PRO A 34 -16.93 6.06 -1.57
N ASP A 35 -16.41 6.61 -2.68
CA ASP A 35 -16.07 5.89 -3.91
C ASP A 35 -14.55 5.66 -4.02
N VAL A 36 -13.87 5.43 -2.89
CA VAL A 36 -12.45 5.06 -2.90
C VAL A 36 -12.30 3.71 -3.60
N ASP A 37 -11.46 3.69 -4.64
CA ASP A 37 -11.18 2.46 -5.37
C ASP A 37 -9.74 2.02 -5.12
N TYR A 38 -9.52 0.72 -4.99
CA TYR A 38 -8.18 0.23 -4.78
C TYR A 38 -7.26 0.60 -5.95
N ASP A 39 -7.66 0.30 -7.19
CA ASP A 39 -6.80 0.41 -8.37
C ASP A 39 -6.48 1.87 -8.69
N ARG A 40 -7.46 2.76 -8.54
CA ARG A 40 -7.33 4.20 -8.81
C ARG A 40 -6.65 4.97 -7.68
N ASP A 41 -7.02 4.70 -6.44
CA ASP A 41 -6.69 5.56 -5.30
C ASP A 41 -5.59 4.93 -4.42
N LEU A 42 -5.75 3.68 -3.99
CA LEU A 42 -4.85 3.05 -3.01
C LEU A 42 -3.60 2.42 -3.63
N ARG A 43 -3.70 1.90 -4.86
CA ARG A 43 -2.65 1.15 -5.54
C ARG A 43 -1.34 1.92 -5.56
N SER A 44 -1.42 3.17 -5.99
CA SER A 44 -0.32 4.13 -6.02
C SER A 44 0.38 4.27 -4.65
N ALA A 45 -0.40 4.26 -3.56
CA ALA A 45 0.13 4.41 -2.21
C ALA A 45 0.88 3.15 -1.76
N TYR A 46 0.30 1.97 -2.02
CA TYR A 46 0.96 0.69 -1.73
C TYR A 46 2.21 0.48 -2.60
N GLU A 47 2.16 0.84 -3.88
CA GLU A 47 3.32 0.77 -4.78
C GLU A 47 4.44 1.70 -4.30
N LEU A 48 4.12 2.93 -3.90
CA LEU A 48 5.11 3.87 -3.36
C LEU A 48 5.76 3.36 -2.07
N GLY A 49 4.99 2.79 -1.15
CA GLY A 49 5.54 2.23 0.09
C GLY A 49 6.48 1.06 -0.15
N GLN A 50 6.08 0.13 -1.03
CA GLN A 50 6.93 -1.00 -1.43
C GLN A 50 8.19 -0.54 -2.16
N GLN A 51 8.05 0.39 -3.10
CA GLN A 51 9.18 0.92 -3.85
C GLN A 51 10.16 1.61 -2.90
N ALA A 52 9.67 2.49 -2.02
CA ALA A 52 10.54 3.20 -1.10
C ALA A 52 11.21 2.26 -0.09
N ARG A 53 10.53 1.20 0.36
CA ARG A 53 11.13 0.15 1.20
C ARG A 53 12.25 -0.59 0.46
N ASN A 54 12.05 -0.93 -0.80
CA ASN A 54 13.08 -1.56 -1.65
C ASN A 54 14.25 -0.62 -1.95
N GLU A 55 13.98 0.66 -2.27
CA GLU A 55 15.01 1.66 -2.57
C GLU A 55 15.88 1.98 -1.35
N ARG A 56 15.27 2.02 -0.16
CA ARG A 56 15.96 2.39 1.09
C ARG A 56 16.58 1.21 1.82
N GLY A 57 16.03 0.00 1.62
CA GLY A 57 16.46 -1.23 2.27
C GLY A 57 15.75 -1.53 3.59
N GLU A 58 15.94 -2.75 4.09
CA GLU A 58 15.23 -3.29 5.26
C GLU A 58 15.50 -2.53 6.57
N ASN A 59 16.64 -1.84 6.67
CA ASN A 59 17.02 -1.09 7.88
C ASN A 59 16.48 0.35 7.92
N ALA A 60 15.88 0.82 6.82
CA ALA A 60 15.40 2.19 6.76
C ALA A 60 14.11 2.38 7.57
N GLN A 61 14.04 3.51 8.29
CA GLN A 61 12.86 3.90 9.03
C GLN A 61 11.89 4.69 8.14
N PHE A 62 10.60 4.45 8.32
CA PHE A 62 9.55 5.20 7.63
C PHE A 62 9.62 6.68 7.97
N GLU A 63 9.88 7.04 9.23
CA GLU A 63 9.96 8.43 9.72
C GLU A 63 11.02 9.25 8.99
N GLU A 64 12.19 8.67 8.73
CA GLU A 64 13.27 9.33 7.96
C GLU A 64 12.87 9.57 6.50
N SER A 65 12.04 8.67 5.97
CA SER A 65 11.55 8.73 4.59
C SER A 65 10.24 9.50 4.47
N GLU A 66 9.59 9.87 5.58
CA GLU A 66 8.23 10.42 5.59
C GLU A 66 8.12 11.70 4.77
N ASN A 67 9.10 12.60 4.92
CA ASN A 67 9.14 13.86 4.16
C ASN A 67 9.31 13.61 2.65
N ASP A 68 10.19 12.68 2.28
CA ASP A 68 10.45 12.31 0.89
C ASP A 68 9.24 11.61 0.27
N LEU A 69 8.66 10.65 1.00
CA LEU A 69 7.44 9.95 0.64
C LEU A 69 6.26 10.90 0.46
N LYS A 70 6.17 11.95 1.28
CA LYS A 70 5.13 12.97 1.13
C LYS A 70 5.25 13.70 -0.19
N VAL A 71 6.46 14.11 -0.56
CA VAL A 71 6.72 14.78 -1.84
C VAL A 71 6.45 13.81 -2.99
N LYS A 72 7.04 12.61 -2.95
CA LYS A 72 6.81 11.55 -3.94
C LYS A 72 5.34 11.21 -4.09
N TRP A 73 4.58 11.18 -3.00
CA TRP A 73 3.13 10.94 -3.03
C TRP A 73 2.39 12.04 -3.78
N GLN A 74 2.73 13.32 -3.58
CA GLN A 74 2.10 14.40 -4.33
C GLN A 74 2.40 14.33 -5.83
N GLU A 75 3.58 13.82 -6.21
CA GLU A 75 3.96 13.62 -7.60
C GLU A 75 3.31 12.36 -8.22
N LEU A 76 3.27 11.26 -7.46
CA LEU A 76 2.83 9.94 -7.91
C LEU A 76 1.31 9.75 -7.82
N LYS A 77 0.62 10.44 -6.91
CA LYS A 77 -0.84 10.31 -6.75
C LYS A 77 -1.57 10.49 -8.08
N ALA A 78 -1.08 11.33 -9.00
CA ALA A 78 -1.71 11.60 -10.30
C ALA A 78 -3.24 11.79 -10.17
N GLU A 79 -4.02 10.78 -10.56
CA GLU A 79 -5.50 10.78 -10.51
C GLU A 79 -6.08 10.36 -9.15
N SER A 80 -5.27 9.81 -8.25
CA SER A 80 -5.67 9.43 -6.90
C SER A 80 -6.11 10.65 -6.11
N ARG A 81 -7.29 10.55 -5.51
CA ARG A 81 -7.89 11.63 -4.70
C ARG A 81 -7.45 11.57 -3.24
N LEU A 82 -6.70 10.54 -2.85
CA LEU A 82 -6.21 10.40 -1.48
C LEU A 82 -5.32 11.58 -1.09
N LYS A 83 -5.55 12.04 0.14
CA LYS A 83 -4.69 12.99 0.82
C LYS A 83 -3.44 12.28 1.34
N TRP A 84 -2.40 13.06 1.62
CA TRP A 84 -1.16 12.51 2.19
C TRP A 84 -1.41 11.74 3.49
N GLU A 85 -2.23 12.26 4.41
CA GLU A 85 -2.52 11.58 5.68
C GLU A 85 -3.09 10.17 5.47
N GLN A 86 -4.01 10.02 4.51
CA GLN A 86 -4.61 8.74 4.12
C GLN A 86 -3.59 7.81 3.46
N ALA A 87 -2.86 8.34 2.48
CA ALA A 87 -1.84 7.58 1.76
C ALA A 87 -0.69 7.15 2.69
N LYS A 88 -0.27 8.00 3.63
CA LYS A 88 0.76 7.70 4.64
C LYS A 88 0.43 6.40 5.38
N HIS A 89 -0.83 6.19 5.78
CA HIS A 89 -1.23 4.95 6.42
C HIS A 89 -1.10 3.72 5.49
N ALA A 90 -1.53 3.84 4.24
CA ALA A 90 -1.40 2.77 3.25
C ALA A 90 0.06 2.47 2.87
N ILE A 91 0.87 3.52 2.64
CA ILE A 91 2.31 3.44 2.34
C ILE A 91 3.04 2.79 3.51
N LYS A 92 2.74 3.20 4.76
CA LYS A 92 3.35 2.60 5.97
C LYS A 92 2.97 1.14 6.14
N ASP A 93 1.71 0.77 5.88
CA ASP A 93 1.29 -0.63 5.89
C ASP A 93 2.03 -1.44 4.82
N ALA A 94 2.17 -0.89 3.60
CA ALA A 94 2.91 -1.53 2.53
C ALA A 94 4.40 -1.70 2.85
N TRP A 95 5.00 -0.70 3.51
CA TRP A 95 6.39 -0.72 3.95
C TRP A 95 6.63 -1.78 5.03
N ASP A 96 5.72 -1.93 5.99
CA ASP A 96 5.81 -2.91 7.09
C ASP A 96 5.60 -4.36 6.61
N LYS A 97 4.92 -4.54 5.47
CA LYS A 97 4.60 -5.83 4.87
C LYS A 97 5.69 -6.40 3.94
N ILE A 98 6.71 -5.62 3.57
CA ILE A 98 7.91 -6.08 2.85
C ILE A 98 8.97 -6.50 3.85
#